data_AF-A0A920PHN4-F1
#
_entry.id   AF-A0A920PHN4-F1
#
_cell.length_a   1.000
_cell.length_b   1.000
_cell.length_c   1.000
_cell.angle_alpha   90.00
_cell.angle_beta   90.00
_cell.angle_gamma   90.00
#
_symmetry.space_group_name_H-M   'P 1'
#
loop_
_entity.id
_entity.type
_entity.pdbx_description
1 polymer ?
#
loop_
_entity_poly.entity_id
_entity_poly.type
_entity_poly.pdbx_seq_one_letter_code
_entity_poly.pdbx_strand_id
1 'polypeptide(L)'
;MKLIYKIIESIPHGVILGDSLKQGPVTQVFKVRFEGIEAVLRIDLPVAKTLGLNRIFEAELLETIQPAQMSPKVLFADNLSGVLIWEFQSGETLDKKSLLGYPNSWVIL
;
A
#
# COMPACT_ATOMS: atom_id res chain seq x y z
N MET A 1 -1.40 5.91 -22.65
CA MET A 1 -0.57 5.81 -21.44
C MET A 1 -1.39 5.14 -20.34
N LYS A 2 -0.86 4.16 -19.59
CA LYS A 2 -1.61 3.51 -18.49
C LYS A 2 -1.89 4.53 -17.37
N LEU A 3 -3.08 4.48 -16.76
CA LEU A 3 -3.53 5.42 -15.70
C LEU A 3 -2.50 5.61 -14.57
N ILE A 4 -1.80 4.54 -14.20
CA ILE A 4 -0.78 4.56 -13.14
C ILE A 4 0.38 5.52 -13.41
N TYR A 5 0.85 5.64 -14.66
CA TYR A 5 1.97 6.53 -14.98
C TYR A 5 1.57 7.99 -14.84
N LYS A 6 0.32 8.33 -15.19
CA LYS A 6 -0.21 9.68 -14.97
C LYS A 6 -0.30 10.04 -13.48
N ILE A 7 -0.61 9.06 -12.63
CA ILE A 7 -0.63 9.25 -11.18
C ILE A 7 0.80 9.45 -10.67
N ILE A 8 1.75 8.62 -11.11
CA ILE A 8 3.16 8.75 -10.73
C ILE A 8 3.73 10.11 -11.15
N GLU A 9 3.45 10.57 -12.37
CA GLU A 9 3.87 11.87 -12.88
C GLU A 9 3.26 13.05 -12.11
N SER A 10 2.13 12.85 -11.44
CA SER A 10 1.49 13.88 -10.61
C SER A 10 2.08 14.00 -9.20
N ILE A 11 2.87 13.01 -8.76
CA ILE A 11 3.55 13.05 -7.46
C ILE A 11 4.76 13.98 -7.60
N PRO A 12 4.91 15.01 -6.74
CA PRO A 12 5.98 16.01 -6.88
C PRO A 12 7.38 15.50 -6.48
N HIS A 13 7.56 14.19 -6.38
CA HIS A 13 8.75 13.51 -5.91
C HIS A 13 9.18 12.42 -6.88
N GLY A 14 10.45 12.04 -6.86
CA GLY A 14 10.96 10.95 -7.69
C GLY A 14 10.39 9.59 -7.24
N VAL A 15 9.59 8.95 -8.09
CA VAL A 15 9.03 7.61 -7.85
C VAL A 15 9.44 6.66 -8.95
N ILE A 16 10.12 5.57 -8.58
CA ILE A 16 10.44 4.46 -9.48
C ILE A 16 9.49 3.31 -9.17
N LEU A 17 8.64 2.96 -10.15
CA LEU A 17 7.69 1.86 -10.02
C LEU A 17 8.41 0.51 -10.08
N GLY A 18 8.11 -0.38 -9.13
CA GLY A 18 8.55 -1.77 -9.11
C GLY A 18 7.38 -2.75 -9.24
N ASP A 19 7.49 -3.88 -8.53
CA ASP A 19 6.52 -4.98 -8.62
C ASP A 19 5.13 -4.62 -8.12
N SER A 20 4.10 -5.23 -8.73
CA SER A 20 2.75 -5.18 -8.16
C SER A 20 2.64 -6.17 -7.00
N LEU A 21 2.28 -5.65 -5.82
CA LEU A 21 2.09 -6.45 -4.61
C LEU A 21 0.66 -6.95 -4.49
N LYS A 22 -0.32 -6.12 -4.88
CA LYS A 22 -1.75 -6.46 -4.82
C LYS A 22 -2.53 -5.70 -5.87
N GLN A 23 -3.42 -6.40 -6.56
CA GLN A 23 -4.40 -5.81 -7.47
C GLN A 23 -5.80 -6.12 -6.95
N GLY A 24 -6.31 -5.24 -6.10
CA GLY A 24 -7.64 -5.36 -5.52
C GLY A 24 -8.69 -4.61 -6.33
N PRO A 25 -9.98 -4.85 -6.05
CA PRO A 25 -11.08 -4.12 -6.68
C PRO A 25 -11.14 -2.65 -6.23
N VAL A 26 -10.60 -2.34 -5.05
CA VAL A 26 -10.64 -0.99 -4.45
C VAL A 26 -9.31 -0.26 -4.54
N THR A 27 -8.20 -1.00 -4.45
CA THR A 27 -6.85 -0.42 -4.45
C THR A 27 -5.88 -1.26 -5.26
N GLN A 28 -4.89 -0.60 -5.81
CA GLN A 28 -3.70 -1.21 -6.38
C GLN A 28 -2.50 -0.87 -5.49
N VAL A 29 -1.64 -1.86 -5.25
CA VAL A 29 -0.47 -1.71 -4.38
C VAL A 29 0.77 -2.18 -5.10
N PHE A 30 1.81 -1.35 -5.06
CA PHE A 30 3.08 -1.57 -5.74
C PHE A 30 4.23 -1.37 -4.79
N LYS A 31 5.30 -2.15 -4.98
CA LYS A 31 6.60 -1.83 -4.44
C LYS A 31 7.19 -0.70 -5.28
N VAL A 32 7.78 0.29 -4.63
CA VAL A 32 8.37 1.46 -5.31
C VAL A 32 9.68 1.86 -4.64
N ARG A 33 10.47 2.66 -5.36
CA ARG A 33 11.54 3.46 -4.76
C ARG A 33 11.13 4.93 -4.77
N PHE A 34 10.83 5.47 -3.60
CA PHE A 34 10.38 6.85 -3.40
C PHE A 34 11.55 7.68 -2.86
N GLU A 35 12.05 8.63 -3.65
CA GLU A 35 13.23 9.45 -3.30
C GLU A 35 14.44 8.62 -2.84
N GLY A 36 14.63 7.45 -3.44
CA GLY A 36 15.71 6.52 -3.09
C GLY A 36 15.41 5.58 -1.92
N ILE A 37 14.27 5.71 -1.24
CA ILE A 37 13.82 4.86 -0.14
C ILE A 37 12.95 3.72 -0.68
N GLU A 38 13.14 2.50 -0.17
CA GLU A 38 12.26 1.38 -0.50
C GLU A 38 10.90 1.56 0.20
N ALA A 39 9.84 1.59 -0.59
CA ALA A 39 8.52 2.00 -0.14
C ALA A 39 7.42 1.18 -0.81
N VAL A 40 6.20 1.37 -0.31
CA VAL A 40 4.97 0.83 -0.90
C VAL A 40 4.10 1.99 -1.34
N LEU A 41 3.58 1.91 -2.55
CA LEU A 41 2.62 2.84 -3.13
C LEU A 41 1.24 2.18 -3.19
N ARG A 42 0.25 2.80 -2.55
CA ARG A 42 -1.18 2.49 -2.72
C ARG A 42 -1.83 3.55 -3.60
N ILE A 43 -2.60 3.09 -4.57
CA ILE A 43 -3.45 3.90 -5.42
C ILE A 43 -4.89 3.44 -5.25
N ASP A 44 -5.80 4.36 -4.92
CA ASP A 44 -7.23 4.11 -4.93
C ASP A 44 -7.80 4.01 -6.34
N LEU A 45 -8.67 3.03 -6.55
CA LEU A 45 -9.53 2.95 -7.72
C LEU A 45 -10.82 3.77 -7.47
N PRO A 46 -11.56 4.18 -8.52
CA PRO A 46 -12.74 5.03 -8.37
C PRO A 46 -13.77 4.52 -7.35
N VAL A 47 -13.91 3.19 -7.22
CA VAL A 47 -14.82 2.57 -6.26
C VAL A 47 -14.51 2.93 -4.79
N ALA A 48 -13.26 3.26 -4.45
CA ALA A 48 -12.90 3.69 -3.10
C ALA A 48 -13.67 4.96 -2.69
N LYS A 49 -13.86 5.89 -3.65
CA LYS A 49 -14.66 7.11 -3.45
C LYS A 49 -16.14 6.77 -3.32
N THR A 50 -16.65 5.85 -4.14
CA THR A 50 -18.05 5.38 -4.06
C THR A 50 -18.36 4.73 -2.71
N LEU A 51 -17.40 4.01 -2.12
CA LEU A 51 -17.53 3.36 -0.81
C LEU A 51 -17.38 4.33 0.37
N GLY A 52 -17.05 5.61 0.12
CA GLY A 52 -16.91 6.61 1.18
C GLY A 52 -15.73 6.35 2.13
N LEU A 53 -14.65 5.73 1.65
CA LEU A 53 -13.49 5.44 2.49
C LEU A 53 -12.79 6.74 2.92
N ASN A 54 -12.66 6.94 4.24
CA ASN A 54 -12.04 8.13 4.80
C ASN A 54 -10.51 8.01 4.82
N ARG A 55 -9.88 8.42 3.72
CA ARG A 55 -8.42 8.35 3.54
C ARG A 55 -7.63 9.38 4.35
N ILE A 56 -8.25 10.51 4.65
CA ILE A 56 -7.67 11.52 5.55
C ILE A 56 -7.51 10.92 6.94
N PHE A 57 -8.57 10.33 7.48
CA PHE A 57 -8.53 9.66 8.78
C PHE A 57 -7.58 8.45 8.80
N GLU A 58 -7.50 7.68 7.70
CA GLU A 58 -6.51 6.59 7.59
C GLU A 58 -5.08 7.11 7.77
N ALA A 59 -4.70 8.18 7.08
CA ALA A 59 -3.37 8.78 7.20
C ALA A 59 -3.11 9.31 8.61
N GLU A 60 -4.07 10.05 9.19
CA GLU A 60 -3.98 10.57 10.57
C GLU A 60 -3.81 9.45 11.60
N LEU A 61 -4.57 8.35 11.44
CA LEU A 61 -4.47 7.19 12.32
C LEU A 61 -3.08 6.55 12.22
N LEU A 62 -2.58 6.34 11.00
CA LEU A 62 -1.25 5.76 10.77
C LEU A 62 -0.17 6.61 11.43
N GLU A 63 -0.20 7.93 11.29
CA GLU A 63 0.75 8.84 11.93
C GLU A 63 0.62 8.82 13.45
N THR A 64 -0.60 8.80 13.98
CA THR A 64 -0.87 8.83 15.43
C THR A 64 -0.30 7.60 16.14
N ILE A 65 -0.39 6.42 15.53
CA ILE A 65 0.08 5.15 16.13
C ILE A 65 1.54 4.82 15.77
N GLN A 66 2.18 5.60 14.89
CA GLN A 66 3.55 5.39 14.45
C GLN A 66 4.59 5.49 15.57
N PRO A 67 4.51 6.43 16.54
CA PRO A 67 5.47 6.51 17.65
C PRO A 67 5.53 5.25 18.52
N ALA A 68 4.43 4.48 18.55
CA ALA A 68 4.37 3.18 19.23
C ALA A 68 4.84 2.01 18.35
N GLN A 69 5.38 2.29 17.16
CA GLN A 69 5.82 1.31 16.16
C GLN A 69 4.70 0.35 15.69
N MET A 70 3.44 0.79 15.79
CA MET A 70 2.27 -0.01 15.40
C MET A 70 1.80 0.23 13.96
N SER A 71 2.46 1.13 13.24
CA SER A 71 2.22 1.40 11.81
C SER A 71 3.54 1.61 11.07
N PRO A 72 3.57 1.40 9.75
CA PRO A 72 4.66 1.87 8.93
C PRO A 72 4.68 3.40 8.90
N LYS A 73 5.87 3.96 8.70
CA LYS A 73 6.04 5.40 8.55
C LYS A 73 5.49 5.87 7.21
N VAL A 74 4.55 6.81 7.26
CA VAL A 74 4.03 7.50 6.08
C VAL A 74 5.13 8.41 5.52
N LEU A 75 5.40 8.28 4.22
CA LEU A 75 6.38 9.09 3.50
C LEU A 75 5.71 10.19 2.68
N PHE A 76 4.52 9.91 2.15
CA PHE A 76 3.73 10.85 1.37
C PHE A 76 2.26 10.43 1.36
N ALA A 77 1.36 11.40 1.44
CA ALA A 77 -0.08 11.18 1.30
C ALA A 77 -0.71 12.30 0.48
N ASP A 78 -1.36 11.92 -0.62
CA ASP A 78 -2.32 12.77 -1.34
C ASP A 78 -3.68 12.07 -1.30
N ASN A 79 -4.43 12.36 -0.24
CA ASN A 79 -5.70 11.72 0.05
C ASN A 79 -6.80 12.08 -0.96
N LEU A 80 -6.70 13.23 -1.64
CA LEU A 80 -7.68 13.66 -2.65
C LEU A 80 -7.49 12.88 -3.97
N SER A 81 -6.24 12.62 -4.32
CA SER A 81 -5.85 11.77 -5.45
C SER A 81 -5.85 10.28 -5.11
N GLY A 82 -6.03 9.92 -3.85
CA GLY A 82 -6.09 8.53 -3.39
C GLY A 82 -4.73 7.84 -3.39
N VAL A 83 -3.66 8.60 -3.16
CA VAL A 83 -2.27 8.13 -3.15
C VAL A 83 -1.76 8.10 -1.72
N LEU A 84 -1.18 6.97 -1.32
CA LEU A 84 -0.47 6.82 -0.06
C LEU A 84 0.85 6.09 -0.30
N ILE A 85 1.94 6.62 0.25
CA ILE A 85 3.27 6.02 0.20
C ILE A 85 3.80 5.87 1.62
N TRP A 86 4.28 4.69 1.96
CA TRP A 86 4.88 4.39 3.27
C TRP A 86 6.16 3.56 3.13
N GLU A 87 7.01 3.58 4.15
CA GLU A 87 8.23 2.78 4.21
C GLU A 87 7.92 1.29 4.10
N PHE A 88 8.64 0.59 3.23
CA PHE A 88 8.48 -0.85 3.08
C PHE A 88 8.94 -1.56 4.35
N GLN A 89 8.12 -2.50 4.85
CA GLN A 89 8.47 -3.36 5.97
C GLN A 89 8.64 -4.79 5.46
N SER A 90 9.84 -5.34 5.65
CA SER A 90 10.11 -6.75 5.35
C SER A 90 9.39 -7.64 6.37
N GLY A 91 8.75 -8.70 5.88
CA GLY A 91 8.07 -9.68 6.72
C GLY A 91 7.11 -10.54 5.90
N GLU A 92 6.51 -11.51 6.58
CA GLU A 92 5.49 -12.37 5.99
C GLU A 92 4.10 -11.89 6.42
N THR A 93 3.16 -11.88 5.48
CA THR A 93 1.76 -11.58 5.81
C THR A 93 1.18 -12.75 6.58
N LEU A 94 0.58 -12.49 7.74
CA LEU A 94 -0.20 -13.50 8.42
C LEU A 94 -1.44 -13.85 7.59
N ASP A 95 -1.55 -15.12 7.20
CA ASP A 95 -2.72 -15.63 6.52
C ASP A 95 -3.44 -16.69 7.38
N LYS A 96 -4.66 -17.05 6.97
CA LYS A 96 -5.50 -18.00 7.72
C LYS A 96 -4.84 -19.37 7.87
N LYS A 97 -4.00 -19.80 6.92
CA LYS A 97 -3.23 -21.04 7.00
C LYS A 97 -2.08 -20.90 7.99
N SER A 98 -1.40 -19.74 8.02
CA SER A 98 -0.36 -19.42 9.00
C SER A 98 -0.89 -19.50 10.44
N LEU A 99 -2.12 -19.02 10.67
CA LEU A 99 -2.76 -18.99 11.99
C LEU A 99 -3.26 -20.36 12.47
N LEU A 100 -3.52 -21.29 11.57
CA LEU A 100 -4.06 -22.62 11.90
C LEU A 100 -2.97 -23.68 12.09
N GLY A 101 -1.69 -23.30 11.98
CA GLY A 101 -0.55 -24.20 12.23
C GLY A 101 -0.51 -25.42 11.32
N TYR A 102 -1.18 -25.39 10.16
CA TYR A 102 -1.10 -26.49 9.20
C TYR A 102 0.33 -26.55 8.68
N PRO A 103 1.08 -27.62 8.98
CA PRO A 103 2.36 -27.83 8.34
C PRO A 103 2.11 -27.95 6.84
N ASN A 104 3.02 -27.41 6.03
CA ASN A 104 3.09 -27.69 4.61
C ASN A 104 3.14 -29.21 4.41
N SER A 105 1.99 -29.82 4.18
CA SER A 105 1.87 -31.24 3.91
C SER A 105 0.61 -31.46 3.09
N TRP A 106 0.89 -31.80 1.82
CA TRP A 106 0.00 -32.38 0.82
C TRP A 106 -0.78 -31.41 -0.07
N VAL A 107 -0.11 -31.06 -1.18
CA VAL A 107 -0.75 -31.07 -2.50
C VAL A 107 -1.39 -32.45 -2.69
N ILE A 108 -2.70 -32.50 -2.89
CA ILE A 108 -3.37 -33.53 -3.67
C ILE A 108 -4.38 -32.82 -4.56
N LEU A 109 -4.06 -32.84 -5.86
CA LEU A 109 -4.82 -32.54 -7.08
C LEU A 109 -6.11 -31.72 -6.96
#